data_AF-A0A845R2H7-F1
#
_entry.id   AF-A0A845R2H7-F1
#
_cell.length_a   1.000
_cell.length_b   1.000
_cell.length_c   1.000
_cell.angle_alpha   90.00
_cell.angle_beta   90.00
_cell.angle_gamma   90.00
#
_symmetry.space_group_name_H-M   'P 1'
#
loop_
_entity.id
_entity.type
_entity.pdbx_description
1 polymer ?
#
loop_
_entity_poly.entity_id
_entity_poly.type
_entity_poly.pdbx_seq_one_letter_code
_entity_poly.pdbx_strand_id
1 'polypeptide(L)'
;MTKKTKLSIENPDNFLSDNKEILKQYLKFKQSVEYKNSPAYKIQSLLKEFNSVSGYYDIFIPAMKKLSNSYAEYYRQLEIANEKLLEQYPEIEKLNN
;
A
#
# COMPACT_ATOMS: atom_id res chain seq x y z
N MET A 1 2.39 12.57 -9.68
CA MET A 1 1.45 11.43 -9.57
C MET A 1 0.76 11.22 -10.91
N THR A 2 0.66 9.98 -11.42
CA THR A 2 -0.06 9.74 -12.68
C THR A 2 -1.57 9.89 -12.49
N LYS A 3 -2.32 10.17 -13.56
CA LYS A 3 -3.80 10.26 -13.51
C LYS A 3 -4.44 8.97 -12.96
N LYS A 4 -3.94 7.81 -13.36
CA LYS A 4 -4.44 6.51 -12.89
C LYS A 4 -4.21 6.32 -11.39
N THR A 5 -3.01 6.65 -10.90
CA THR A 5 -2.68 6.59 -9.47
C THR A 5 -3.52 7.56 -8.64
N LYS A 6 -3.85 8.73 -9.19
CA LYS A 6 -4.74 9.68 -8.53
C LYS A 6 -6.15 9.08 -8.38
N LEU A 7 -6.70 8.55 -9.46
CA LEU A 7 -8.04 7.97 -9.48
C LEU A 7 -8.18 6.73 -8.60
N SER A 8 -7.14 5.91 -8.43
CA SER A 8 -7.18 4.76 -7.52
C SER A 8 -7.33 5.15 -6.05
N ILE A 9 -6.95 6.39 -5.70
CA ILE A 9 -7.07 6.94 -4.34
C ILE A 9 -8.41 7.67 -4.18
N GLU A 10 -8.82 8.45 -5.18
CA GLU A 10 -10.07 9.21 -5.13
C GLU A 10 -11.33 8.35 -5.33
N ASN A 11 -11.22 7.23 -6.05
CA ASN A 11 -12.33 6.31 -6.34
C ASN A 11 -11.89 4.84 -6.14
N PRO A 12 -11.57 4.44 -4.90
CA PRO A 12 -11.02 3.11 -4.62
C PRO A 12 -11.97 1.99 -5.03
N ASP A 13 -13.29 2.12 -4.81
CA ASP A 13 -14.26 1.07 -5.17
C ASP A 13 -14.26 0.73 -6.66
N ASN A 14 -14.29 1.77 -7.51
CA ASN A 14 -14.24 1.58 -8.97
C ASN A 14 -12.90 0.97 -9.38
N PHE A 15 -11.79 1.45 -8.81
CA PHE A 15 -10.47 0.89 -9.11
C PHE A 15 -10.38 -0.59 -8.73
N LEU A 16 -10.87 -0.98 -7.56
CA LEU A 16 -10.85 -2.37 -7.09
C LEU A 16 -11.75 -3.27 -7.94
N SER A 17 -12.94 -2.78 -8.33
CA SER A 17 -13.84 -3.50 -9.23
C SER A 17 -13.22 -3.71 -10.61
N ASP A 18 -12.72 -2.65 -11.23
CA ASP A 18 -12.15 -2.67 -12.58
C ASP A 18 -10.89 -3.53 -12.67
N ASN A 19 -10.14 -3.67 -11.58
CA ASN A 19 -8.87 -4.39 -11.53
C ASN A 19 -8.94 -5.73 -10.80
N LYS A 20 -10.14 -6.22 -10.47
CA LYS A 20 -10.35 -7.44 -9.66
C LYS A 20 -9.56 -8.65 -10.13
N GLU A 21 -9.58 -8.97 -11.42
CA GLU A 21 -8.86 -10.14 -11.96
C GLU A 21 -7.34 -9.98 -11.88
N ILE A 22 -6.83 -8.77 -12.11
CA ILE A 22 -5.39 -8.48 -11.98
C ILE A 22 -4.98 -8.57 -10.50
N LEU A 23 -5.79 -8.03 -9.59
CA LEU A 23 -5.54 -8.10 -8.15
C LEU A 23 -5.50 -9.56 -7.68
N LYS A 24 -6.45 -10.39 -8.12
CA LYS A 24 -6.48 -11.83 -7.79
C LYS A 24 -5.20 -12.54 -8.24
N GLN A 25 -4.75 -12.31 -9.48
CA GLN A 25 -3.51 -12.90 -9.99
C GLN A 25 -2.29 -12.40 -9.23
N TYR A 26 -2.24 -11.10 -8.95
CA TYR A 26 -1.17 -10.48 -8.18
C TYR A 26 -1.07 -11.08 -6.77
N LEU A 27 -2.18 -11.22 -6.06
CA LEU A 27 -2.20 -11.79 -4.71
C LEU A 27 -1.75 -13.26 -4.72
N LYS A 28 -2.20 -14.04 -5.70
CA LYS A 28 -1.73 -15.43 -5.88
C LYS A 28 -0.22 -15.48 -6.09
N PHE A 29 0.32 -14.60 -6.93
CA PHE A 29 1.76 -14.51 -7.15
C PHE A 29 2.51 -14.10 -5.88
N LYS A 30 2.03 -13.08 -5.16
CA LYS A 30 2.65 -12.61 -3.90
C LYS A 30 2.69 -13.67 -2.79
N GLN A 31 1.81 -14.66 -2.85
CA GLN A 31 1.78 -15.77 -1.90
C GLN A 31 2.63 -16.97 -2.35
N SER A 32 3.08 -16.99 -3.60
CA SER A 32 3.78 -18.11 -4.22
C SER A 32 5.18 -18.32 -3.62
N VAL A 33 5.66 -19.56 -3.72
CA VAL A 33 7.00 -19.95 -3.22
C VAL A 33 8.09 -19.25 -4.04
N GLU A 34 7.86 -19.13 -5.35
CA GLU A 34 8.77 -18.46 -6.28
C GLU A 34 8.96 -16.99 -5.89
N TYR A 35 7.88 -16.28 -5.58
CA TYR A 35 7.98 -14.90 -5.13
C TYR A 35 8.67 -14.80 -3.76
N LYS A 36 8.27 -15.61 -2.78
CA LYS A 36 8.86 -15.58 -1.42
C LYS A 36 10.36 -15.93 -1.40
N ASN A 37 10.83 -16.74 -2.34
CA ASN A 37 12.25 -17.06 -2.49
C ASN A 37 13.00 -16.08 -3.41
N SER A 38 12.31 -15.08 -3.97
CA SER A 38 12.92 -14.13 -4.90
C SER A 38 13.73 -13.04 -4.19
N PRO A 39 14.76 -12.46 -4.85
CA PRO A 39 15.44 -11.26 -4.37
C PRO A 39 14.48 -10.08 -4.14
N ALA A 40 13.41 -9.98 -4.93
CA ALA A 40 12.43 -8.90 -4.82
C ALA A 40 11.66 -8.97 -3.48
N TYR A 41 11.30 -10.17 -3.01
CA TYR A 41 10.71 -10.33 -1.68
C TYR A 41 11.71 -9.94 -0.59
N LYS A 42 12.96 -10.40 -0.69
CA LYS A 42 14.01 -10.04 0.28
C LYS A 42 14.20 -8.52 0.40
N ILE A 43 14.30 -7.82 -0.72
CA ILE A 43 14.43 -6.34 -0.74
C ILE A 43 13.19 -5.69 -0.12
N GLN A 44 11.99 -6.17 -0.45
CA GLN A 44 10.76 -5.64 0.13
C GLN A 44 10.74 -5.80 1.65
N SER A 45 11.10 -6.97 2.18
CA SER A 45 11.11 -7.22 3.62
C SER A 45 12.15 -6.34 4.35
N LEU A 46 13.36 -6.21 3.80
CA LEU A 46 14.40 -5.34 4.36
C LEU A 46 13.97 -3.87 4.38
N LEU A 47 13.30 -3.39 3.34
CA LEU A 47 12.81 -2.01 3.31
C LEU A 47 11.70 -1.76 4.33
N LYS A 48 10.80 -2.73 4.52
CA LYS A 48 9.76 -2.66 5.57
C LYS A 48 10.38 -2.57 6.96
N GLU A 49 11.33 -3.46 7.25
CA GLU A 49 12.06 -3.47 8.51
C GLU A 49 12.76 -2.13 8.74
N PHE A 50 13.53 -1.66 7.75
CA PHE A 50 14.20 -0.37 7.81
C PHE A 50 13.23 0.79 8.11
N ASN A 51 12.08 0.84 7.42
CA ASN A 51 11.09 1.89 7.68
C ASN A 51 10.48 1.79 9.08
N SER A 52 10.31 0.57 9.62
CA SER A 52 9.76 0.34 10.96
C SER A 52 10.69 0.80 12.09
N VAL A 53 12.01 0.76 11.88
CA VAL A 53 13.00 1.11 12.93
C VAL A 53 13.67 2.48 12.73
N SER A 54 13.59 3.05 11.53
CA SER A 54 14.23 4.34 11.21
C SER A 54 13.44 5.58 11.68
N GLY A 55 12.25 5.40 12.24
CA GLY A 55 11.33 6.49 12.57
C GLY A 55 10.58 7.04 11.36
N TYR A 56 10.58 6.33 10.22
CA TYR A 56 9.85 6.77 9.03
C TYR A 56 8.34 6.91 9.31
N TYR A 57 7.73 5.92 9.96
CA TYR A 57 6.30 5.94 10.28
C TYR A 57 5.97 6.87 11.45
N ASP A 58 6.78 6.88 12.51
CA ASP A 58 6.45 7.55 13.77
C ASP A 58 6.96 9.00 13.87
N ILE A 59 7.97 9.37 13.09
CA ILE A 59 8.58 10.70 13.12
C ILE A 59 8.38 11.41 11.78
N PHE A 60 8.85 10.81 10.67
CA PHE A 60 8.89 11.49 9.38
C PHE A 60 7.50 11.77 8.81
N ILE A 61 6.62 10.76 8.71
CA ILE A 61 5.26 10.96 8.18
C ILE A 61 4.46 11.98 9.01
N PRO A 62 4.42 11.91 10.36
CA PRO A 62 3.74 12.92 11.17
C PRO A 62 4.31 14.33 10.99
N ALA A 63 5.64 14.47 10.87
CA ALA A 63 6.25 15.76 10.58
C ALA A 63 5.81 16.30 9.21
N MET A 64 5.79 15.46 8.17
CA MET A 64 5.33 15.83 6.84
C MET A 64 3.86 16.29 6.82
N LYS A 65 2.99 15.59 7.55
CA LYS A 65 1.57 15.99 7.72
C LYS A 65 1.44 17.37 8.38
N LYS A 66 2.29 17.70 9.35
CA LYS A 66 2.30 19.02 10.01
C LYS A 66 2.84 20.14 9.12
N LEU A 67 3.86 19.83 8.31
CA LEU A 67 4.53 20.81 7.45
C LEU A 67 3.72 21.16 6.19
N SER A 68 2.78 20.30 5.78
CA SER A 68 2.03 20.49 4.55
C SER A 68 0.58 19.99 4.66
N ASN A 69 -0.36 20.93 4.60
CA ASN A 69 -1.79 20.64 4.56
C ASN A 69 -2.18 19.77 3.36
N SER A 70 -1.55 19.99 2.19
CA SER A 70 -1.84 19.19 0.99
C SER A 70 -1.32 17.76 1.12
N TYR A 71 -0.18 17.56 1.80
CA TYR A 71 0.30 16.21 2.12
C TYR A 71 -0.60 15.52 3.16
N ALA A 72 -1.05 16.25 4.18
CA ALA A 72 -1.97 15.72 5.18
C ALA A 72 -3.27 15.23 4.55
N GLU A 73 -3.88 16.02 3.66
CA GLU A 73 -5.10 15.61 2.96
C GLU A 73 -4.84 14.43 2.01
N TYR A 74 -3.73 14.46 1.27
CA TYR A 74 -3.33 13.33 0.43
C TYR A 74 -3.19 12.03 1.23
N TYR A 75 -2.53 12.10 2.40
CA TYR A 75 -2.34 10.95 3.27
C TYR A 75 -3.67 10.43 3.82
N ARG A 76 -4.59 11.34 4.19
CA ARG A 76 -5.95 10.96 4.63
C ARG A 76 -6.71 10.19 3.54
N GLN A 77 -6.61 10.63 2.29
CA GLN A 77 -7.24 9.92 1.17
C GLN A 77 -6.60 8.53 0.94
N LEU A 78 -5.28 8.40 1.14
CA LEU A 78 -4.61 7.10 1.11
C LEU A 78 -5.11 6.17 2.22
N GLU A 79 -5.30 6.67 3.45
CA GLU A 79 -5.84 5.88 4.57
C GLU A 79 -7.24 5.35 4.23
N ILE A 80 -8.14 6.20 3.73
CA ILE A 80 -9.50 5.82 3.32
C ILE A 80 -9.47 4.79 2.18
N ALA A 81 -8.63 4.99 1.16
CA ALA A 81 -8.50 4.02 0.07
C ALA A 81 -7.94 2.68 0.56
N ASN A 82 -7.01 2.69 1.53
CA ASN A 82 -6.46 1.49 2.14
C ASN A 82 -7.50 0.74 2.97
N GLU A 83 -8.36 1.43 3.71
CA GLU A 83 -9.50 0.81 4.41
C GLU A 83 -10.39 0.04 3.43
N LYS A 84 -10.75 0.65 2.30
CA LYS A 84 -11.54 -0.02 1.24
C LYS A 84 -10.84 -1.24 0.65
N LEU A 85 -9.52 -1.15 0.45
CA LEU A 85 -8.72 -2.27 -0.02
C LEU A 85 -8.77 -3.44 0.98
N LEU A 86 -8.56 -3.17 2.27
CA LEU A 86 -8.53 -4.19 3.31
C LEU A 86 -9.92 -4.78 3.61
N GLU A 87 -10.99 -3.99 3.49
CA GLU A 87 -12.38 -4.47 3.56
C GLU A 87 -12.66 -5.55 2.50
N GLN A 88 -12.17 -5.36 1.27
CA GLN A 88 -12.41 -6.29 0.17
C GLN A 88 -11.38 -7.42 0.06
N TYR A 89 -10.13 -7.18 0.47
CA TYR A 89 -8.99 -8.10 0.33
C TYR A 89 -8.20 -8.23 1.65
N PRO A 90 -8.80 -8.79 2.71
CA PRO A 90 -8.17 -8.90 4.03
C PRO A 90 -6.87 -9.73 4.03
N GLU A 91 -6.67 -10.60 3.03
CA GLU A 91 -5.41 -11.33 2.85
C GLU A 91 -4.19 -10.43 2.62
N ILE A 92 -4.40 -9.19 2.18
CA ILE A 92 -3.32 -8.20 1.98
C ILE A 92 -2.67 -7.83 3.31
N GLU A 93 -3.45 -7.78 4.40
CA GLU A 93 -2.90 -7.52 5.73
C GLU A 93 -1.85 -8.57 6.12
N LYS A 94 -2.08 -9.83 5.76
CA LYS A 94 -1.16 -10.95 6.01
C LYS A 94 0.09 -10.94 5.14
N LEU A 95 0.09 -10.18 4.04
CA LEU A 95 1.29 -9.94 3.23
C LEU A 95 2.16 -8.82 3.82
N ASN A 96 1.59 -8.03 4.74
CA ASN A 96 2.26 -6.89 5.35
C ASN A 96 2.97 -7.22 6.66
N ASN A 97 2.55 -8.29 7.34
CA ASN A 97 3.19 -8.86 8.53
C ASN A 97 4.32 -9.85 8.20
#